data_AF-A0A1E7KTD3-F1
#
_entry.id   AF-A0A1E7KTD3-F1
#
_cell.length_a   1.000
_cell.length_b   1.000
_cell.length_c   1.000
_cell.angle_alpha   90.00
_cell.angle_beta   90.00
_cell.angle_gamma   90.00
#
_symmetry.space_group_name_H-M   'P 1'
#
loop_
_entity.id
_entity.type
_entity.pdbx_description
1 polymer ?
#
loop_
_entity_poly.entity_id
_entity_poly.type
_entity_poly.pdbx_seq_one_letter_code
_entity_poly.pdbx_strand_id
1 'polypeptide(L)'
;MLTLGRLTAGAPPLLRWASTGDAPDDPGRVVERITRCGPDGPPVGERTEHVLFVTPAGSDLGWVRLRAENAAGVVVCRETGTGTRTETGTGTGPAPGALGELGEAPDCGLVPVLTPLIPGGPVRVTEALMGAQVAALQERVRQVETYSNLAAHAMAEGGGPGGVLEWIAREADARVQIVDGHREQDWPSEVSRQTALLRDLVRGRESGPVRTVGQGRYVEVWPVGVGPPHRLLIASRDEPWGGRGRFGLEQVAVMVAGLLREEDVTERERRLHAAVHAARTSAFQYLMVGDVTSAGRAVEPLAPGLMAAGVVQFAVVEQAPGEDRADVAAEVEDALQWARSLVVRCPVDETQLIVVWDGAQAPVQTVLEPVAEADPDRAVGVSGRGPLEHAARL
;
A
#
# COMPACT_ATOMS: atom_id res chain seq x y z
N MET A 1 5.73 3.21 19.80
CA MET A 1 6.79 2.33 20.35
C MET A 1 7.59 3.07 21.39
N LEU A 2 8.02 2.39 22.44
CA LEU A 2 8.89 2.96 23.47
C LEU A 2 10.34 2.92 22.97
N THR A 3 11.02 4.06 22.96
CA THR A 3 12.42 4.17 22.52
C THR A 3 13.29 4.61 23.68
N LEU A 4 14.60 4.33 23.61
CA LEU A 4 15.56 4.81 24.61
C LEU A 4 15.56 6.34 24.71
N GLY A 5 15.38 7.05 23.60
CA GLY A 5 15.20 8.51 23.58
C GLY A 5 13.97 8.98 24.34
N ARG A 6 12.83 8.26 24.25
CA ARG A 6 11.62 8.60 25.03
C ARG A 6 11.80 8.38 26.54
N LEU A 7 12.61 7.42 26.94
CA LEU A 7 12.88 7.15 28.35
C LEU A 7 13.87 8.14 28.98
N THR A 8 14.81 8.65 28.19
CA THR A 8 15.93 9.50 28.66
C THR A 8 15.74 10.98 28.42
N ALA A 9 15.04 11.36 27.35
CA ALA A 9 14.78 12.74 26.95
C ALA A 9 13.27 13.06 26.83
N GLY A 10 12.39 12.14 27.26
CA GLY A 10 10.95 12.38 27.35
C GLY A 10 10.59 13.39 28.45
N ALA A 11 9.33 13.84 28.48
CA ALA A 11 8.82 14.76 29.49
C ALA A 11 7.70 14.07 30.32
N PRO A 12 7.94 13.71 31.60
CA PRO A 12 9.23 13.76 32.31
C PRO A 12 10.16 12.60 31.92
N PRO A 13 11.50 12.79 31.98
CA PRO A 13 12.44 11.72 31.71
C PRO A 13 12.42 10.72 32.87
N LEU A 14 12.33 9.42 32.56
CA LEU A 14 12.26 8.36 33.57
C LEU A 14 13.65 7.85 33.94
N LEU A 15 14.60 7.92 33.00
CA LEU A 15 15.96 7.39 33.12
C LEU A 15 16.99 8.47 32.74
N ARG A 16 18.21 8.36 33.27
CA ARG A 16 19.36 9.20 32.89
C ARG A 16 20.61 8.33 32.72
N TRP A 17 21.46 8.62 31.75
CA TRP A 17 22.77 7.97 31.61
C TRP A 17 23.67 8.28 32.82
N ALA A 18 24.24 7.23 33.42
CA ALA A 18 25.17 7.35 34.55
C ALA A 18 26.49 8.03 34.14
N SER A 19 26.91 7.88 32.88
CA SER A 19 28.04 8.56 32.28
C SER A 19 27.63 9.28 31.00
N THR A 20 28.18 10.48 30.78
CA THR A 20 27.92 11.30 29.57
C THR A 20 28.44 10.67 28.27
N GLY A 21 29.34 9.69 28.35
CA GLY A 21 29.88 8.97 27.19
C GLY A 21 29.08 7.72 26.77
N ASP A 22 28.03 7.37 27.50
CA ASP A 22 27.30 6.09 27.35
C ASP A 22 26.01 6.22 26.51
N ALA A 23 25.70 7.42 26.02
CA ALA A 23 24.53 7.63 25.18
C ALA A 23 24.70 6.90 23.82
N PRO A 24 23.70 6.13 23.36
CA PRO A 24 23.78 5.39 22.11
C PRO A 24 23.80 6.34 20.91
N ASP A 25 24.51 5.94 19.85
CA ASP A 25 24.58 6.66 18.59
C ASP A 25 23.20 6.81 17.90
N ASP A 26 22.26 5.90 18.18
CA ASP A 26 20.88 5.95 17.71
C ASP A 26 19.85 6.00 18.88
N PRO A 27 19.34 7.20 19.25
CA PRO A 27 18.30 7.35 20.27
C PRO A 27 16.92 6.82 19.84
N GLY A 28 16.74 6.48 18.56
CA GLY A 28 15.52 5.92 17.99
C GLY A 28 15.31 4.43 18.26
N ARG A 29 16.32 3.74 18.81
CA ARG A 29 16.27 2.27 19.03
C ARG A 29 15.11 1.88 19.95
N VAL A 30 14.32 0.91 19.47
CA VAL A 30 13.11 0.44 20.13
C VAL A 30 13.47 -0.50 21.28
N VAL A 31 12.84 -0.27 22.44
CA VAL A 31 12.90 -1.17 23.58
C VAL A 31 11.93 -2.32 23.35
N GLU A 32 12.45 -3.54 23.29
CA GLU A 32 11.66 -4.74 23.04
C GLU A 32 11.23 -5.40 24.36
N ARG A 33 12.14 -5.49 25.33
CA ARG A 33 11.90 -6.21 26.58
C ARG A 33 12.48 -5.50 27.80
N ILE A 34 11.72 -5.50 28.90
CA ILE A 34 12.17 -5.04 30.22
C ILE A 34 12.06 -6.22 31.18
N THR A 35 13.17 -6.66 31.76
CA THR A 35 13.23 -7.85 32.64
C THR A 35 13.89 -7.53 33.97
N ARG A 36 13.34 -8.09 35.06
CA ARG A 36 13.89 -7.99 36.42
C ARG A 36 14.93 -9.08 36.67
N CYS A 37 16.03 -8.77 37.36
CA CYS A 37 16.93 -9.79 37.90
C CYS A 37 16.23 -10.65 38.97
N GLY A 38 16.35 -11.97 38.83
CA GLY A 38 15.73 -12.99 39.67
C GLY A 38 16.11 -14.40 39.19
N PRO A 39 15.58 -15.48 39.80
CA PRO A 39 15.92 -16.86 39.46
C PRO A 39 15.62 -17.25 38.01
N ASP A 40 14.73 -16.51 37.34
CA ASP A 40 14.31 -16.72 35.94
C ASP A 40 14.99 -15.77 34.93
N GLY A 41 15.95 -14.95 35.37
CA GLY A 41 16.72 -14.01 34.55
C GLY A 41 18.16 -14.47 34.29
N PRO A 42 18.95 -13.77 33.45
CA PRO A 42 20.35 -14.14 33.22
C PRO A 42 21.14 -14.10 34.54
N PRO A 43 22.00 -15.11 34.83
CA PRO A 43 22.78 -15.17 36.04
C PRO A 43 23.84 -14.05 36.04
N VAL A 44 23.85 -13.21 37.07
CA VAL A 44 24.84 -12.13 37.24
C VAL A 44 25.34 -12.17 38.69
N GLY A 45 26.65 -11.99 38.86
CA GLY A 45 27.39 -12.17 40.11
C GLY A 45 26.82 -11.47 41.35
N GLU A 46 27.35 -11.88 42.51
CA GLU A 46 26.89 -11.50 43.86
C GLU A 46 26.60 -9.99 43.99
N ARG A 47 25.33 -9.64 44.30
CA ARG A 47 24.76 -8.29 44.58
C ARG A 47 24.08 -7.54 43.42
N THR A 48 23.11 -8.18 42.74
CA THR A 48 22.32 -7.59 41.63
C THR A 48 20.81 -7.41 41.92
N GLU A 49 20.39 -7.44 43.18
CA GLU A 49 18.96 -7.41 43.59
C GLU A 49 18.18 -6.14 43.18
N HIS A 50 18.86 -5.14 42.62
CA HIS A 50 18.30 -3.83 42.24
C HIS A 50 18.57 -3.43 40.78
N VAL A 51 18.86 -4.41 39.91
CA VAL A 51 19.17 -4.17 38.49
C VAL A 51 17.99 -4.56 37.58
N LEU A 52 17.66 -3.69 36.61
CA LEU A 52 16.66 -3.93 35.57
C LEU A 52 17.32 -3.96 34.19
N PHE A 53 17.04 -4.96 33.36
CA PHE A 53 17.55 -5.01 31.99
C PHE A 53 16.54 -4.43 31.00
N VAL A 54 17.01 -3.51 30.16
CA VAL A 54 16.29 -3.00 28.99
C VAL A 54 16.98 -3.57 27.76
N THR A 55 16.32 -4.50 27.06
CA THR A 55 16.84 -5.13 25.84
C THR A 55 16.26 -4.41 24.62
N PRO A 56 17.09 -3.76 23.79
CA PRO A 56 16.67 -3.25 22.50
C PRO A 56 16.38 -4.39 21.52
N ALA A 57 15.57 -4.11 20.50
CA ALA A 57 15.29 -5.10 19.45
C ALA A 57 16.57 -5.66 18.82
N GLY A 58 16.65 -6.99 18.71
CA GLY A 58 17.77 -7.72 18.07
C GLY A 58 19.01 -7.94 18.95
N SER A 59 18.95 -7.65 20.25
CA SER A 59 20.09 -7.89 21.17
C SER A 59 19.93 -9.23 21.89
N ASP A 60 20.94 -10.11 21.80
CA ASP A 60 20.97 -11.38 22.52
C ASP A 60 21.71 -11.24 23.87
N LEU A 61 21.27 -11.97 24.90
CA LEU A 61 21.80 -11.85 26.26
C LEU A 61 22.88 -12.91 26.53
N GLY A 62 24.15 -12.53 26.38
CA GLY A 62 25.29 -13.24 26.99
C GLY A 62 25.53 -12.81 28.45
N TRP A 63 26.28 -13.59 29.22
CA TRP A 63 26.71 -13.26 30.59
C TRP A 63 27.24 -11.82 30.67
N VAL A 64 26.72 -11.00 31.60
CA VAL A 64 27.06 -9.57 31.73
C VAL A 64 27.88 -9.28 32.99
N ARG A 65 29.05 -8.63 32.86
CA ARG A 65 29.82 -8.11 34.01
C ARG A 65 29.54 -6.62 34.20
N LEU A 66 28.84 -6.28 35.29
CA LEU A 66 28.49 -4.89 35.61
C LEU A 66 29.67 -4.14 36.23
N ARG A 67 29.87 -2.88 35.86
CA ARG A 67 31.01 -2.05 36.29
C ARG A 67 30.87 -1.41 37.66
N ALA A 68 29.70 -1.48 38.30
CA ALA A 68 29.43 -0.74 39.52
C ALA A 68 29.30 -1.68 40.73
N GLU A 69 30.21 -1.52 41.70
CA GLU A 69 30.18 -2.20 43.01
C GLU A 69 28.93 -1.89 43.84
N ASN A 70 28.06 -0.97 43.37
CA ASN A 70 26.78 -0.58 43.96
C ASN A 70 25.70 -0.32 42.87
N ALA A 71 25.48 -1.26 41.95
CA ALA A 71 24.51 -1.10 40.85
C ALA A 71 23.03 -1.17 41.33
N ALA A 72 22.49 -0.06 41.83
CA ALA A 72 21.05 0.18 41.85
C ALA A 72 20.70 0.95 40.57
N GLY A 73 20.20 0.28 39.53
CA GLY A 73 20.01 0.93 38.23
C GLY A 73 19.46 0.06 37.11
N VAL A 74 19.05 0.70 36.01
CA VAL A 74 18.63 0.06 34.77
C VAL A 74 19.85 -0.13 33.87
N VAL A 75 20.04 -1.28 33.26
CA VAL A 75 21.18 -1.62 32.40
C VAL A 75 20.66 -1.83 30.98
N VAL A 76 21.26 -1.15 30.01
CA VAL A 76 20.92 -1.32 28.59
C VAL A 76 21.91 -2.31 27.98
N CYS A 77 21.42 -3.49 27.59
CA CYS A 77 22.27 -4.47 26.93
C CYS A 77 22.63 -3.98 25.53
N ARG A 78 23.93 -4.01 25.21
CA ARG A 78 24.44 -3.78 23.87
C ARG A 78 24.58 -5.12 23.15
N GLU A 79 24.30 -5.12 21.87
CA GLU A 79 24.56 -6.24 20.96
C GLU A 79 26.05 -6.58 20.98
N THR A 80 26.40 -7.78 21.46
CA THR A 80 27.74 -8.32 21.26
C THR A 80 27.87 -8.58 19.78
N GLY A 81 28.66 -7.77 19.07
CA GLY A 81 28.95 -7.98 17.66
C GLY A 81 29.36 -9.45 17.47
N THR A 82 28.67 -10.13 16.56
CA THR A 82 29.01 -11.47 16.12
C THR A 82 30.43 -11.44 15.56
N GLY A 83 31.42 -11.74 16.42
CA GLY A 83 32.74 -12.09 15.98
C GLY A 83 32.60 -13.29 15.06
N THR A 84 32.77 -13.07 13.76
CA THR A 84 32.86 -14.10 12.74
C THR A 84 33.88 -15.14 13.19
N ARG A 85 33.39 -16.29 13.64
CA ARG A 85 34.18 -17.51 13.76
C ARG A 85 34.50 -17.94 12.34
N THR A 86 35.64 -17.51 11.81
CA THR A 86 36.22 -18.13 10.63
C THR A 86 36.61 -19.56 11.01
N GLU A 87 35.74 -20.50 10.65
CA GLU A 87 36.06 -21.92 10.63
C GLU A 87 37.13 -22.16 9.55
N THR A 88 38.36 -22.41 9.99
CA THR A 88 39.37 -23.10 9.18
C THR A 88 40.03 -24.18 10.02
N GLY A 89 39.87 -25.42 9.59
CA GLY A 89 40.87 -26.47 9.80
C GLY A 89 40.55 -27.52 10.86
N THR A 90 39.86 -28.57 10.40
CA THR A 90 40.28 -29.99 10.50
C THR A 90 40.93 -30.51 11.78
N GLY A 91 40.29 -31.51 12.39
CA GLY A 91 41.01 -32.63 13.01
C GLY A 91 40.47 -33.09 14.35
N THR A 92 39.87 -34.28 14.33
CA THR A 92 39.93 -35.30 15.40
C THR A 92 39.20 -34.96 16.70
N GLY A 93 38.05 -35.63 16.92
CA GLY A 93 37.26 -35.51 18.14
C GLY A 93 38.02 -35.95 19.40
N PRO A 94 37.66 -35.45 20.60
CA PRO A 94 38.24 -35.92 21.84
C PRO A 94 37.30 -36.82 22.65
N ALA A 95 37.95 -37.77 23.32
CA ALA A 95 37.46 -38.73 24.29
C ALA A 95 36.93 -38.09 25.59
N PRO A 96 36.14 -38.82 26.41
CA PRO A 96 35.62 -38.32 27.68
C PRO A 96 36.72 -38.34 28.74
N GLY A 97 37.09 -37.17 29.25
CA GLY A 97 38.01 -37.05 30.38
C GLY A 97 38.97 -35.87 30.27
N ALA A 98 38.47 -34.66 30.45
CA ALA A 98 39.28 -33.53 30.88
C ALA A 98 38.38 -32.55 31.64
N LEU A 99 38.56 -32.49 32.96
CA LEU A 99 38.19 -31.34 33.79
C LEU A 99 39.08 -30.18 33.33
N GLY A 100 38.71 -29.54 32.22
CA GLY A 100 39.35 -28.36 31.68
C GLY A 100 38.59 -27.13 32.14
N GLU A 101 39.25 -26.35 32.98
CA GLU A 101 39.16 -24.89 33.16
C GLU A 101 37.86 -24.23 32.66
N LEU A 102 37.11 -23.65 33.60
CA LEU A 102 36.07 -22.65 33.36
C LEU A 102 36.62 -21.60 32.38
N GLY A 103 36.36 -21.79 31.09
CA GLY A 103 36.74 -20.83 30.06
C GLY A 103 36.17 -19.46 30.42
N GLU A 104 37.04 -18.45 30.43
CA GLU A 104 36.66 -17.07 30.68
C GLU A 104 35.43 -16.72 29.83
N ALA A 105 34.34 -16.37 30.52
CA ALA A 105 33.14 -15.89 29.87
C ALA A 105 33.51 -14.71 28.96
N PRO A 106 32.97 -14.62 27.73
CA PRO A 106 33.28 -13.54 26.81
C PRO A 106 33.03 -12.20 27.51
N ASP A 107 34.09 -11.39 27.63
CA ASP A 107 34.05 -10.08 28.26
C ASP A 107 33.15 -9.18 27.39
N CYS A 108 31.90 -9.04 27.77
CA CYS A 108 30.83 -8.35 27.06
C CYS A 108 30.97 -6.81 27.06
N GLY A 109 32.15 -6.30 27.42
CA GLY A 109 32.44 -4.89 27.46
C GLY A 109 31.59 -4.13 28.49
N LEU A 110 31.90 -2.84 28.61
CA LEU A 110 31.27 -1.95 29.58
C LEU A 110 29.81 -1.73 29.19
N VAL A 111 28.88 -2.32 29.95
CA VAL A 111 27.46 -2.14 29.68
C VAL A 111 27.01 -0.79 30.25
N PRO A 112 26.42 0.10 29.44
CA PRO A 112 26.04 1.43 29.88
C PRO A 112 24.87 1.35 30.87
N VAL A 113 25.02 2.10 31.98
CA VAL A 113 24.06 2.09 33.10
C VAL A 113 23.18 3.34 33.02
N LEU A 114 21.87 3.11 33.05
CA LEU A 114 20.83 4.12 33.21
C LEU A 114 20.40 4.18 34.68
N THR A 115 20.45 5.35 35.30
CA THR A 115 19.93 5.57 36.65
C THR A 115 18.48 6.03 36.58
N PRO A 116 17.55 5.39 37.32
CA PRO A 116 16.17 5.87 37.40
C PRO A 116 16.11 7.23 38.08
N LEU A 117 15.35 8.16 37.49
CA LEU A 117 15.10 9.49 38.07
C LEU A 117 13.95 9.47 39.09
N ILE A 118 13.19 8.37 39.12
CA ILE A 118 12.04 8.18 40.00
C ILE A 118 12.53 7.63 41.34
N PRO A 119 12.16 8.26 42.48
CA PRO A 119 12.52 7.74 43.79
C PRO A 119 11.74 6.45 44.09
N GLY A 120 12.47 5.36 44.35
CA GLY A 120 11.88 4.08 44.74
C GLY A 120 12.80 2.88 44.52
N GLY A 121 12.41 1.74 45.08
CA GLY A 121 13.07 0.46 44.82
C GLY A 121 12.76 -0.10 43.40
N PRO A 122 13.39 -1.22 43.01
CA PRO A 122 13.31 -1.77 41.65
C PRO A 122 11.87 -2.07 41.19
N VAL A 123 10.97 -2.40 42.11
CA VAL A 123 9.55 -2.64 41.81
C VAL A 123 8.87 -1.38 41.25
N ARG A 124 9.04 -0.22 41.89
CA ARG A 124 8.46 1.05 41.43
C ARG A 124 8.99 1.49 40.07
N VAL A 125 10.29 1.29 39.84
CA VAL A 125 10.92 1.60 38.55
C VAL A 125 10.37 0.68 37.46
N THR A 126 10.17 -0.60 37.77
CA THR A 126 9.56 -1.57 36.85
C THR A 126 8.13 -1.17 36.51
N GLU A 127 7.30 -0.83 37.50
CA GLU A 127 5.92 -0.36 37.30
C GLU A 127 5.86 0.89 36.43
N ALA A 128 6.75 1.86 36.64
CA ALA A 128 6.81 3.07 35.83
C ALA A 128 7.21 2.78 34.38
N LEU A 129 8.18 1.89 34.14
CA LEU A 129 8.61 1.51 32.80
C LEU A 129 7.56 0.67 32.07
N MET A 130 6.92 -0.29 32.77
CA MET A 130 5.81 -1.06 32.23
C MET A 130 4.61 -0.15 31.92
N GLY A 131 4.30 0.80 32.80
CA GLY A 131 3.28 1.83 32.57
C GLY A 131 3.58 2.67 31.34
N ALA A 132 4.83 3.08 31.14
CA ALA A 132 5.26 3.80 29.94
C ALA A 132 5.16 2.94 28.66
N GLN A 133 5.46 1.64 28.75
CA GLN A 133 5.32 0.70 27.64
C GLN A 133 3.84 0.46 27.28
N VAL A 134 2.98 0.25 28.28
CA VAL A 134 1.52 0.13 28.10
C VAL A 134 0.95 1.40 27.49
N ALA A 135 1.31 2.58 28.00
CA ALA A 135 0.87 3.85 27.43
C ALA A 135 1.34 4.02 25.97
N ALA A 136 2.58 3.62 25.67
CA ALA A 136 3.11 3.67 24.30
C ALA A 136 2.44 2.67 23.34
N LEU A 137 1.95 1.53 23.85
CA LEU A 137 1.18 0.55 23.09
C LEU A 137 -0.27 1.00 22.89
N GLN A 138 -0.93 1.48 23.94
CA GLN A 138 -2.29 2.04 23.88
C GLN A 138 -2.35 3.21 22.90
N GLU A 139 -1.34 4.08 22.90
CA GLU A 139 -1.26 5.17 21.94
C GLU A 139 -1.15 4.65 20.49
N ARG A 140 -0.46 3.53 20.27
CA ARG A 140 -0.36 2.91 18.94
C ARG A 140 -1.69 2.28 18.51
N VAL A 141 -2.38 1.60 19.42
CA VAL A 141 -3.73 1.04 19.15
C VAL A 141 -4.70 2.16 18.80
N ARG A 142 -4.74 3.23 19.61
CA ARG A 142 -5.59 4.41 19.34
C ARG A 142 -5.27 5.05 18.00
N GLN A 143 -3.99 5.13 17.63
CA GLN A 143 -3.58 5.64 16.31
C GLN A 143 -4.12 4.76 15.18
N VAL A 144 -3.96 3.43 15.26
CA VAL A 144 -4.48 2.50 14.24
C VAL A 144 -6.01 2.57 14.14
N GLU A 145 -6.72 2.69 15.27
CA GLU A 145 -8.18 2.86 15.28
C GLU A 145 -8.59 4.19 14.63
N THR A 146 -7.88 5.28 14.93
CA THR A 146 -8.15 6.60 14.36
C THR A 146 -7.98 6.59 12.84
N TYR A 147 -6.89 6.00 12.34
CA TYR A 147 -6.65 5.90 10.90
C TYR A 147 -7.61 4.93 10.20
N SER A 148 -7.96 3.81 10.84
CA SER A 148 -8.96 2.86 10.30
C SER A 148 -10.35 3.49 10.19
N ASN A 149 -10.80 4.21 11.23
CA ASN A 149 -12.09 4.90 11.22
C ASN A 149 -12.13 6.03 10.18
N LEU A 150 -11.01 6.72 9.96
CA LEU A 150 -10.89 7.75 8.93
C LEU A 150 -11.00 7.16 7.52
N ALA A 151 -10.31 6.04 7.24
CA ALA A 151 -10.44 5.35 5.97
C ALA A 151 -11.89 4.90 5.73
N ALA A 152 -12.53 4.35 6.77
CA ALA A 152 -13.94 3.96 6.71
C ALA A 152 -14.87 5.15 6.43
N HIS A 153 -14.61 6.31 7.04
CA HIS A 153 -15.41 7.52 6.83
C HIS A 153 -15.21 8.10 5.42
N ALA A 154 -13.97 8.17 4.92
CA ALA A 154 -13.67 8.63 3.57
C ALA A 154 -14.31 7.72 2.49
N MET A 155 -14.35 6.41 2.74
CA MET A 155 -15.07 5.45 1.89
C MET A 155 -16.59 5.62 1.98
N ALA A 156 -17.14 5.82 3.19
CA ALA A 156 -18.58 5.92 3.40
C ALA A 156 -19.20 7.22 2.83
N GLU A 157 -18.48 8.33 2.85
CA GLU A 157 -18.97 9.62 2.33
C GLU A 157 -18.66 9.87 0.85
N GLY A 158 -18.00 8.92 0.16
CA GLY A 158 -17.60 9.09 -1.23
C GLY A 158 -16.57 10.22 -1.45
N GLY A 159 -15.92 10.68 -0.38
CA GLY A 159 -14.99 11.82 -0.40
C GLY A 159 -13.63 11.53 -1.05
N GLY A 160 -13.38 10.26 -1.42
CA GLY A 160 -12.17 9.83 -2.10
C GLY A 160 -10.88 10.18 -1.33
N PRO A 161 -9.72 10.22 -2.00
CA PRO A 161 -8.46 10.65 -1.39
C PRO A 161 -8.52 12.10 -0.86
N GLY A 162 -9.36 12.96 -1.44
CA GLY A 162 -9.51 14.38 -1.04
C GLY A 162 -9.91 14.57 0.42
N GLY A 163 -10.90 13.81 0.91
CA GLY A 163 -11.35 13.91 2.31
C GLY A 163 -10.26 13.53 3.31
N VAL A 164 -9.44 12.52 2.99
CA VAL A 164 -8.29 12.11 3.81
C VAL A 164 -7.22 13.20 3.85
N LEU A 165 -6.93 13.83 2.70
CA LEU A 165 -5.95 14.92 2.60
C LEU A 165 -6.36 16.14 3.42
N GLU A 166 -7.64 16.53 3.36
CA GLU A 166 -8.14 17.68 4.10
C GLU A 166 -8.06 17.45 5.61
N TRP A 167 -8.37 16.24 6.06
CA TRP A 167 -8.24 15.87 7.46
C TRP A 167 -6.79 15.94 7.96
N ILE A 168 -5.84 15.32 7.25
CA ILE A 168 -4.44 15.33 7.71
C ILE A 168 -3.83 16.72 7.64
N ALA A 169 -4.25 17.55 6.67
CA ALA A 169 -3.85 18.94 6.58
C ALA A 169 -4.26 19.72 7.84
N ARG A 170 -5.48 19.48 8.32
CA ARG A 170 -6.03 20.10 9.54
C ARG A 170 -5.38 19.57 10.82
N GLU A 171 -5.22 18.26 10.93
CA GLU A 171 -4.65 17.60 12.12
C GLU A 171 -3.16 17.90 12.31
N ALA A 172 -2.40 17.93 11.21
CA ALA A 172 -0.96 18.18 11.24
C ALA A 172 -0.58 19.67 11.18
N ASP A 173 -1.57 20.56 11.02
CA ASP A 173 -1.41 21.97 10.65
C ASP A 173 -0.43 22.13 9.48
N ALA A 174 -0.70 21.40 8.40
CA ALA A 174 0.18 21.26 7.25
C ALA A 174 -0.58 21.43 5.94
N ARG A 175 0.12 21.87 4.90
CA ARG A 175 -0.41 21.82 3.53
C ARG A 175 -0.08 20.46 2.95
N VAL A 176 -1.10 19.66 2.64
CA VAL A 176 -0.97 18.32 2.06
C VAL A 176 -1.71 18.26 0.74
N GLN A 177 -1.06 17.76 -0.30
CA GLN A 177 -1.63 17.64 -1.64
C GLN A 177 -1.06 16.43 -2.39
N ILE A 178 -1.86 15.89 -3.32
CA ILE A 178 -1.40 14.90 -4.29
C ILE A 178 -1.15 15.62 -5.61
N VAL A 179 0.01 15.39 -6.21
CA VAL A 179 0.34 15.89 -7.54
C VAL A 179 0.69 14.74 -8.48
N ASP A 180 0.40 14.92 -9.76
CA ASP A 180 0.81 13.98 -10.78
C ASP A 180 2.33 14.03 -10.97
N GLY A 181 3.00 12.90 -10.75
CA GLY A 181 4.46 12.83 -10.83
C GLY A 181 5.03 13.11 -12.21
N HIS A 182 4.23 12.97 -13.27
CA HIS A 182 4.66 13.26 -14.64
C HIS A 182 4.49 14.74 -15.04
N ARG A 183 3.80 15.55 -14.22
CA ARG A 183 3.55 16.97 -14.47
C ARG A 183 4.41 17.81 -13.52
N GLU A 184 5.69 17.94 -13.82
CA GLU A 184 6.65 18.69 -12.98
C GLU A 184 6.24 20.15 -12.73
N GLN A 185 5.48 20.74 -13.65
CA GLN A 185 4.93 22.10 -13.51
C GLN A 185 3.93 22.26 -12.35
N ASP A 186 3.31 21.16 -11.92
CA ASP A 186 2.31 21.15 -10.85
C ASP A 186 3.00 20.98 -9.48
N TRP A 187 4.34 20.82 -9.46
CA TRP A 187 5.08 20.61 -8.24
C TRP A 187 5.24 21.93 -7.47
N PRO A 188 5.03 21.91 -6.14
CA PRO A 188 5.16 23.09 -5.30
C PRO A 188 6.58 23.68 -5.34
N SER A 189 6.71 25.00 -5.22
CA SER A 189 8.02 25.67 -5.25
C SER A 189 8.93 25.27 -4.09
N GLU A 190 8.36 24.73 -3.02
CA GLU A 190 9.08 24.19 -1.88
C GLU A 190 9.91 22.93 -2.23
N VAL A 191 9.57 22.20 -3.30
CA VAL A 191 10.31 20.99 -3.72
C VAL A 191 11.25 21.20 -4.91
N SER A 192 11.34 22.42 -5.45
CA SER A 192 12.13 22.70 -6.66
C SER A 192 13.62 22.37 -6.55
N ARG A 193 14.18 22.33 -5.33
CA ARG A 193 15.60 21.94 -5.12
C ARG A 193 15.83 20.44 -5.23
N GLN A 194 14.76 19.62 -5.13
CA GLN A 194 14.82 18.16 -5.11
C GLN A 194 14.25 17.53 -6.39
N THR A 195 14.02 18.32 -7.44
CA THR A 195 13.37 17.85 -8.69
C THR A 195 14.04 16.60 -9.29
N ALA A 196 15.37 16.47 -9.17
CA ALA A 196 16.06 15.26 -9.62
C ALA A 196 15.66 14.01 -8.82
N LEU A 197 15.69 14.11 -7.49
CA LEU A 197 15.32 13.02 -6.58
C LEU A 197 13.83 12.66 -6.70
N LEU A 198 12.97 13.66 -6.88
CA LEU A 198 11.54 13.43 -7.10
C LEU A 198 11.27 12.75 -8.43
N ARG A 199 12.02 13.05 -9.50
CA ARG A 199 11.92 12.31 -10.76
C ARG A 199 12.26 10.83 -10.58
N ASP A 200 13.27 10.53 -9.77
CA ASP A 200 13.64 9.13 -9.47
C ASP A 200 12.56 8.43 -8.63
N LEU A 201 11.94 9.15 -7.69
CA LEU A 201 10.77 8.69 -6.94
C LEU A 201 9.59 8.35 -7.86
N VAL A 202 9.25 9.26 -8.78
CA VAL A 202 8.16 9.07 -9.77
C VAL A 202 8.43 7.87 -10.65
N ARG A 203 9.68 7.67 -11.07
CA ARG A 203 10.11 6.55 -11.91
C ARG A 203 10.21 5.23 -11.13
N GLY A 204 10.03 5.23 -9.81
CA GLY A 204 10.19 4.05 -8.96
C GLY A 204 11.64 3.60 -8.83
N ARG A 205 12.62 4.48 -9.08
CA ARG A 205 14.04 4.23 -8.84
C ARG A 205 14.43 4.48 -7.38
N GLU A 206 13.58 5.22 -6.66
CA GLU A 206 13.69 5.55 -5.25
C GLU A 206 12.36 5.22 -4.56
N SER A 207 12.41 4.65 -3.36
CA SER A 207 11.21 4.17 -2.66
C SER A 207 10.61 5.19 -1.67
N GLY A 208 11.27 6.33 -1.43
CA GLY A 208 10.80 7.36 -0.50
C GLY A 208 10.77 6.94 0.97
N PRO A 209 10.42 7.85 1.91
CA PRO A 209 10.09 9.25 1.68
C PRO A 209 11.29 10.16 1.44
N VAL A 210 11.09 11.23 0.68
CA VAL A 210 12.07 12.31 0.51
C VAL A 210 11.77 13.42 1.51
N ARG A 211 12.80 13.81 2.27
CA ARG A 211 12.70 14.88 3.28
C ARG A 211 13.54 16.06 2.87
N THR A 212 12.97 17.25 2.93
CA THR A 212 13.66 18.48 2.55
C THR A 212 13.16 19.69 3.32
N VAL A 213 13.94 20.76 3.30
CA VAL A 213 13.53 22.09 3.72
C VAL A 213 13.61 23.00 2.49
N GLY A 214 12.46 23.56 2.11
CA GLY A 214 12.32 24.40 0.93
C GLY A 214 11.52 25.65 1.28
N GLN A 215 12.02 26.81 0.87
CA GLN A 215 11.39 28.12 1.15
C GLN A 215 11.06 28.35 2.65
N GLY A 216 11.86 27.79 3.56
CA GLY A 216 11.63 27.90 5.01
C GLY A 216 10.60 26.93 5.57
N ARG A 217 10.00 26.05 4.76
CA ARG A 217 9.05 25.02 5.17
C ARG A 217 9.69 23.63 5.17
N TYR A 218 9.27 22.80 6.12
CA TYR A 218 9.66 21.40 6.21
C TYR A 218 8.73 20.56 5.34
N VAL A 219 9.29 19.88 4.35
CA VAL A 219 8.54 19.13 3.35
C VAL A 219 8.88 17.63 3.43
N GLU A 220 7.84 16.80 3.46
CA GLU A 220 7.94 15.36 3.21
C GLU A 220 7.21 15.00 1.92
N VAL A 221 7.84 14.17 1.09
CA VAL A 221 7.28 13.69 -0.16
C VAL A 221 7.26 12.18 -0.18
N TRP A 222 6.09 11.61 -0.44
CA TRP A 222 5.84 10.17 -0.50
C TRP A 222 5.37 9.77 -1.89
N PRO A 223 5.93 8.71 -2.49
CA PRO A 223 5.34 8.13 -3.69
C PRO A 223 4.03 7.42 -3.33
N VAL A 224 2.96 7.70 -4.07
CA VAL A 224 1.65 7.08 -3.90
C VAL A 224 1.13 6.55 -5.25
N GLY A 225 0.36 5.45 -5.20
CA GLY A 225 -0.18 4.76 -6.38
C GLY A 225 0.45 3.39 -6.65
N VAL A 226 -0.08 2.68 -7.66
CA VAL A 226 0.13 1.23 -7.87
C VAL A 226 1.42 0.88 -8.61
N GLY A 227 2.07 1.86 -9.22
CA GLY A 227 3.32 1.67 -9.96
C GLY A 227 3.78 2.95 -10.65
N PRO A 228 4.99 2.96 -11.22
CA PRO A 228 5.49 4.11 -11.94
C PRO A 228 4.67 4.37 -13.23
N PRO A 229 4.46 5.63 -13.61
CA PRO A 229 4.86 6.84 -12.89
C PRO A 229 4.02 7.07 -11.63
N HIS A 230 4.67 7.16 -10.47
CA HIS A 230 3.98 7.37 -9.19
C HIS A 230 3.42 8.79 -9.11
N ARG A 231 2.26 8.95 -8.48
CA ARG A 231 1.80 10.26 -7.99
C ARG A 231 2.58 10.60 -6.72
N LEU A 232 2.66 11.87 -6.37
CA LEU A 232 3.42 12.34 -5.21
C LEU A 232 2.49 12.94 -4.18
N LEU A 233 2.50 12.43 -2.95
CA LEU A 233 1.91 13.08 -1.79
C LEU A 233 2.94 14.03 -1.19
N ILE A 234 2.66 15.32 -1.24
CA ILE A 234 3.55 16.38 -0.75
C ILE A 234 2.91 17.03 0.47
N ALA A 235 3.59 16.94 1.62
CA ALA A 235 3.18 17.54 2.87
C ALA A 235 4.20 18.60 3.29
N SER A 236 3.76 19.84 3.54
CA SER A 236 4.63 20.96 3.92
C SER A 236 4.12 21.73 5.13
N ARG A 237 5.01 22.08 6.06
CA ARG A 237 4.67 22.77 7.30
C ARG A 237 5.76 23.76 7.71
N ASP A 238 5.39 24.81 8.46
CA ASP A 238 6.33 25.82 8.97
C ASP A 238 7.21 25.30 10.11
N GLU A 239 6.75 24.30 10.87
CA GLU A 239 7.48 23.65 11.95
C GLU A 239 8.04 22.27 11.57
N PRO A 240 9.17 21.85 12.16
CA PRO A 240 9.76 20.52 11.94
C PRO A 240 8.77 19.40 12.22
N TRP A 241 8.72 18.38 11.36
CA TRP A 241 7.90 17.19 11.57
C TRP A 241 8.38 16.38 12.77
N GLY A 242 7.55 16.29 13.80
CA GLY A 242 7.77 15.39 14.94
C GLY A 242 7.46 13.93 14.59
N GLY A 243 7.93 12.98 15.40
CA GLY A 243 7.77 11.54 15.13
C GLY A 243 6.31 11.09 14.98
N ARG A 244 5.37 11.71 15.71
CA ARG A 244 3.92 11.47 15.55
C ARG A 244 3.42 11.93 14.17
N GLY A 245 3.79 13.13 13.74
CA GLY A 245 3.37 13.70 12.46
C GLY A 245 3.88 12.88 11.28
N ARG A 246 5.14 12.44 11.33
CA ARG A 246 5.72 11.58 10.28
C ARG A 246 5.03 10.23 10.18
N PHE A 247 4.79 9.58 11.33
CA PHE A 247 4.06 8.31 11.35
C PHE A 247 2.65 8.47 10.78
N GLY A 248 1.96 9.58 11.10
CA GLY A 248 0.65 9.86 10.52
C GLY A 248 0.69 10.05 9.00
N LEU A 249 1.66 10.80 8.49
CA LEU A 249 1.85 10.98 7.04
C LEU A 249 2.13 9.66 6.33
N GLU A 250 2.94 8.78 6.93
CA GLU A 250 3.22 7.44 6.38
C GLU A 250 1.94 6.60 6.27
N GLN A 251 1.13 6.56 7.33
CA GLN A 251 -0.15 5.83 7.30
C GLN A 251 -1.11 6.43 6.26
N VAL A 252 -1.17 7.76 6.17
CA VAL A 252 -1.99 8.45 5.16
C VAL A 252 -1.51 8.15 3.74
N ALA A 253 -0.20 8.13 3.49
CA ALA A 253 0.34 7.78 2.17
C ALA A 253 -0.07 6.36 1.75
N VAL A 254 -0.05 5.40 2.67
CA VAL A 254 -0.52 4.02 2.42
C VAL A 254 -2.02 3.99 2.11
N MET A 255 -2.85 4.68 2.90
CA MET A 255 -4.30 4.72 2.68
C MET A 255 -4.65 5.38 1.34
N VAL A 256 -4.04 6.53 1.04
CA VAL A 256 -4.20 7.24 -0.23
C VAL A 256 -3.75 6.37 -1.40
N ALA A 257 -2.63 5.65 -1.29
CA ALA A 257 -2.20 4.73 -2.33
C ALA A 257 -3.22 3.59 -2.58
N GLY A 258 -3.89 3.13 -1.52
CA GLY A 258 -5.00 2.17 -1.61
C GLY A 258 -6.22 2.74 -2.34
N LEU A 259 -6.64 3.96 -2.00
CA LEU A 259 -7.78 4.63 -2.65
C LEU A 259 -7.49 4.93 -4.12
N LEU A 260 -6.28 5.43 -4.44
CA LEU A 260 -5.85 5.69 -5.81
C LEU A 260 -5.79 4.41 -6.66
N ARG A 261 -5.49 3.26 -6.03
CA ARG A 261 -5.49 1.96 -6.73
C ARG A 261 -6.87 1.61 -7.26
N GLU A 262 -7.89 1.82 -6.44
CA GLU A 262 -9.27 1.53 -6.82
C GLU A 262 -9.70 2.43 -7.99
N GLU A 263 -9.45 3.74 -7.88
CA GLU A 263 -9.71 4.69 -8.97
C GLU A 263 -8.98 4.33 -10.27
N ASP A 264 -7.68 4.01 -10.18
CA ASP A 264 -6.87 3.65 -11.35
C ASP A 264 -7.34 2.34 -12.00
N VAL A 265 -7.83 1.37 -11.23
CA VAL A 265 -8.39 0.11 -11.75
C VAL A 265 -9.70 0.40 -12.49
N THR A 266 -10.62 1.14 -11.86
CA THR A 266 -11.90 1.50 -12.49
C THR A 266 -11.68 2.32 -13.77
N GLU A 267 -10.75 3.27 -13.77
CA GLU A 267 -10.44 4.07 -14.96
C GLU A 267 -9.81 3.23 -16.08
N ARG A 268 -8.91 2.29 -15.74
CA ARG A 268 -8.34 1.36 -16.73
C ARG A 268 -9.40 0.45 -17.33
N GLU A 269 -10.31 -0.06 -16.52
CA GLU A 269 -11.45 -0.86 -16.99
C GLU A 269 -12.34 -0.04 -17.92
N ARG A 270 -12.68 1.20 -17.56
CA ARG A 270 -13.45 2.11 -18.43
C ARG A 270 -12.75 2.35 -19.77
N ARG A 271 -11.45 2.63 -19.77
CA ARG A 271 -10.67 2.83 -21.00
C ARG A 271 -10.61 1.58 -21.85
N LEU A 272 -10.47 0.40 -21.23
CA LEU A 272 -10.50 -0.87 -21.94
C LEU A 272 -11.86 -1.09 -22.62
N HIS A 273 -12.96 -0.89 -21.89
CA HIS A 273 -14.31 -0.98 -22.46
C HIS A 273 -14.48 0.00 -23.62
N ALA A 274 -14.08 1.27 -23.44
CA ALA A 274 -14.15 2.27 -24.50
C ALA A 274 -13.33 1.87 -25.75
N ALA A 275 -12.14 1.32 -25.57
CA ALA A 275 -11.30 0.83 -26.66
C ALA A 275 -11.93 -0.38 -27.38
N VAL A 276 -12.51 -1.32 -26.63
CA VAL A 276 -13.24 -2.47 -27.19
C VAL A 276 -14.45 -2.00 -27.99
N HIS A 277 -15.22 -1.03 -27.48
CA HIS A 277 -16.35 -0.45 -28.22
C HIS A 277 -15.90 0.26 -29.50
N ALA A 278 -14.82 1.03 -29.45
CA ALA A 278 -14.25 1.67 -30.64
C ALA A 278 -13.80 0.62 -31.68
N ALA A 279 -13.20 -0.48 -31.23
CA ALA A 279 -12.81 -1.59 -32.10
C ALA A 279 -14.03 -2.29 -32.75
N ARG A 280 -15.07 -2.60 -31.97
CA ARG A 280 -16.34 -3.18 -32.47
C ARG A 280 -17.01 -2.25 -33.49
N THR A 281 -17.04 -0.95 -33.20
CA THR A 281 -17.60 0.08 -34.09
C THR A 281 -16.82 0.16 -35.40
N SER A 282 -15.48 0.17 -35.34
CA SER A 282 -14.63 0.20 -36.53
C SER A 282 -14.78 -1.07 -37.37
N ALA A 283 -14.86 -2.23 -36.72
CA ALA A 283 -15.09 -3.52 -37.37
C ALA A 283 -16.43 -3.54 -38.12
N PHE A 284 -17.48 -3.03 -37.50
CA PHE A 284 -18.78 -2.86 -38.14
C PHE A 284 -18.75 -1.85 -39.29
N GLN A 285 -18.05 -0.74 -39.17
CA GLN A 285 -17.90 0.23 -40.26
C GLN A 285 -17.21 -0.39 -41.49
N TYR A 286 -16.21 -1.26 -41.31
CA TYR A 286 -15.63 -2.01 -42.43
C TYR A 286 -16.64 -2.96 -43.08
N LEU A 287 -17.51 -3.61 -42.28
CA LEU A 287 -18.61 -4.43 -42.82
C LEU A 287 -19.57 -3.58 -43.64
N MET A 288 -19.97 -2.40 -43.15
CA MET A 288 -20.90 -1.51 -43.85
C MET A 288 -20.36 -0.95 -45.16
N VAL A 289 -19.04 -0.80 -45.30
CA VAL A 289 -18.41 -0.34 -46.56
C VAL A 289 -18.06 -1.50 -47.49
N GLY A 290 -18.27 -2.75 -47.05
CA GLY A 290 -17.99 -3.95 -47.83
C GLY A 290 -16.52 -4.33 -47.92
N ASP A 291 -15.65 -3.76 -47.07
CA ASP A 291 -14.28 -4.23 -46.92
C ASP A 291 -14.23 -5.47 -46.01
N VAL A 292 -14.68 -6.59 -46.57
CA VAL A 292 -14.77 -7.89 -45.86
C VAL A 292 -13.40 -8.37 -45.37
N THR A 293 -12.30 -7.98 -46.04
CA THR A 293 -10.95 -8.38 -45.64
C THR A 293 -10.49 -7.63 -44.39
N SER A 294 -10.67 -6.30 -44.35
CA SER A 294 -10.33 -5.51 -43.17
C SER A 294 -11.30 -5.77 -42.03
N ALA A 295 -12.59 -5.93 -42.32
CA ALA A 295 -13.59 -6.38 -41.35
C ALA A 295 -13.20 -7.74 -40.77
N GLY A 296 -12.77 -8.70 -41.59
CA GLY A 296 -12.33 -10.01 -41.15
C GLY A 296 -11.25 -9.96 -40.08
N ARG A 297 -10.20 -9.17 -40.31
CA ARG A 297 -9.11 -8.98 -39.33
C ARG A 297 -9.56 -8.30 -38.04
N ALA A 298 -10.52 -7.39 -38.12
CA ALA A 298 -11.02 -6.63 -36.98
C ALA A 298 -12.06 -7.41 -36.15
N VAL A 299 -12.90 -8.21 -36.82
CA VAL A 299 -13.98 -9.00 -36.21
C VAL A 299 -13.46 -10.28 -35.58
N GLU A 300 -12.50 -10.98 -36.19
CA GLU A 300 -12.05 -12.31 -35.69
C GLU A 300 -11.61 -12.32 -34.22
N PRO A 301 -10.87 -11.31 -33.70
CA PRO A 301 -10.54 -11.24 -32.27
C PRO A 301 -11.74 -10.92 -31.36
N LEU A 302 -12.81 -10.32 -31.90
CA LEU A 302 -13.97 -9.84 -31.14
C LEU A 302 -15.14 -10.84 -31.18
N ALA A 303 -15.30 -11.56 -32.29
CA ALA A 303 -16.37 -12.52 -32.54
C ALA A 303 -15.81 -13.70 -33.39
N PRO A 304 -15.05 -14.62 -32.77
CA PRO A 304 -14.34 -15.68 -33.49
C PRO A 304 -15.26 -16.53 -34.38
N GLY A 305 -14.85 -16.73 -35.62
CA GLY A 305 -15.59 -17.55 -36.59
C GLY A 305 -16.88 -16.94 -37.15
N LEU A 306 -17.27 -15.72 -36.76
CA LEU A 306 -18.43 -15.02 -37.35
C LEU A 306 -18.24 -14.82 -38.85
N MET A 307 -17.04 -14.40 -39.25
CA MET A 307 -16.69 -14.13 -40.64
C MET A 307 -16.61 -15.42 -41.47
N ALA A 308 -16.17 -16.52 -40.85
CA ALA A 308 -16.08 -17.83 -41.48
C ALA A 308 -17.46 -18.46 -41.76
N ALA A 309 -18.51 -18.02 -41.07
CA ALA A 309 -19.87 -18.51 -41.31
C ALA A 309 -20.44 -18.08 -42.67
N GLY A 310 -19.93 -16.98 -43.25
CA GLY A 310 -20.29 -16.46 -44.58
C GLY A 310 -21.71 -15.91 -44.72
N VAL A 311 -22.61 -16.25 -43.80
CA VAL A 311 -24.02 -15.87 -43.78
C VAL A 311 -24.37 -15.34 -42.39
N VAL A 312 -25.00 -14.16 -42.34
CA VAL A 312 -25.35 -13.48 -41.09
C VAL A 312 -26.79 -12.94 -41.09
N GLN A 313 -27.27 -12.58 -39.91
CA GLN A 313 -28.47 -11.82 -39.64
C GLN A 313 -28.09 -10.58 -38.84
N PHE A 314 -28.82 -9.50 -39.08
CA PHE A 314 -28.74 -8.27 -38.31
C PHE A 314 -29.95 -8.18 -37.40
N ALA A 315 -29.74 -7.76 -36.16
CA ALA A 315 -30.82 -7.27 -35.34
C ALA A 315 -30.47 -5.85 -34.86
N VAL A 316 -31.51 -5.04 -34.70
CA VAL A 316 -31.41 -3.72 -34.07
C VAL A 316 -32.23 -3.81 -32.79
N VAL A 317 -31.60 -3.48 -31.67
CA VAL A 317 -32.26 -3.33 -30.37
C VAL A 317 -32.31 -1.85 -30.06
N GLU A 318 -33.51 -1.30 -29.89
CA GLU A 318 -33.73 0.07 -29.45
C GLU A 318 -34.00 0.07 -27.94
N GLN A 319 -33.21 0.84 -27.20
CA GLN A 319 -33.30 0.94 -25.74
C GLN A 319 -34.53 1.77 -25.31
N ALA A 320 -35.04 1.50 -24.12
CA ALA A 320 -36.10 2.30 -23.54
C ALA A 320 -35.58 3.69 -23.10
N PRO A 321 -36.45 4.72 -23.04
CA PRO A 321 -36.06 6.05 -22.59
C PRO A 321 -35.51 6.05 -21.15
N GLY A 322 -34.29 6.54 -20.96
CA GLY A 322 -33.65 6.67 -19.64
C GLY A 322 -32.79 5.48 -19.21
N GLU A 323 -32.70 4.43 -20.04
CA GLU A 323 -31.73 3.36 -19.82
C GLU A 323 -30.30 3.79 -20.21
N ASP A 324 -29.32 3.17 -19.57
CA ASP A 324 -27.92 3.27 -20.02
C ASP A 324 -27.70 2.26 -21.15
N ARG A 325 -27.38 2.78 -22.34
CA ARG A 325 -27.03 1.98 -23.52
C ARG A 325 -25.90 0.98 -23.26
N ALA A 326 -25.01 1.26 -22.32
CA ALA A 326 -23.95 0.35 -21.94
C ALA A 326 -24.49 -0.90 -21.22
N ASP A 327 -25.47 -0.74 -20.34
CA ASP A 327 -26.08 -1.82 -19.58
C ASP A 327 -26.92 -2.70 -20.50
N VAL A 328 -27.72 -2.10 -21.38
CA VAL A 328 -28.49 -2.85 -22.39
C VAL A 328 -27.56 -3.63 -23.33
N ALA A 329 -26.42 -3.05 -23.73
CA ALA A 329 -25.44 -3.75 -24.54
C ALA A 329 -24.82 -4.95 -23.82
N ALA A 330 -24.54 -4.84 -22.52
CA ALA A 330 -24.06 -5.95 -21.72
C ALA A 330 -25.11 -7.07 -21.61
N GLU A 331 -26.38 -6.72 -21.42
CA GLU A 331 -27.49 -7.66 -21.38
C GLU A 331 -27.65 -8.43 -22.71
N VAL A 332 -27.53 -7.73 -23.84
CA VAL A 332 -27.53 -8.34 -25.18
C VAL A 332 -26.31 -9.24 -25.40
N GLU A 333 -25.12 -8.81 -24.96
CA GLU A 333 -23.89 -9.62 -25.05
C GLU A 333 -23.99 -10.90 -24.21
N ASP A 334 -24.56 -10.83 -23.01
CA ASP A 334 -24.80 -11.98 -22.13
C ASP A 334 -25.81 -12.96 -22.72
N ALA A 335 -26.90 -12.46 -23.31
CA ALA A 335 -27.86 -13.29 -24.03
C ALA A 335 -27.21 -14.04 -25.22
N LEU A 336 -26.19 -13.43 -25.83
CA LEU A 336 -25.47 -13.96 -26.99
C LEU A 336 -24.13 -14.62 -26.66
N GLN A 337 -23.80 -14.87 -25.38
CA GLN A 337 -22.49 -15.33 -24.92
C GLN A 337 -21.98 -16.62 -25.60
N TRP A 338 -22.90 -17.49 -26.03
CA TRP A 338 -22.61 -18.78 -26.67
C TRP A 338 -22.64 -18.72 -28.21
N ALA A 339 -22.92 -17.55 -28.77
CA ALA A 339 -23.11 -17.33 -30.19
C ALA A 339 -21.91 -16.64 -30.83
N ARG A 340 -21.68 -16.94 -32.11
CA ARG A 340 -20.77 -16.16 -32.95
C ARG A 340 -21.49 -14.87 -33.32
N SER A 341 -21.32 -13.84 -32.51
CA SER A 341 -22.04 -12.58 -32.64
C SER A 341 -21.14 -11.38 -32.36
N LEU A 342 -21.50 -10.25 -32.94
CA LEU A 342 -20.87 -8.94 -32.72
C LEU A 342 -21.96 -7.95 -32.34
N VAL A 343 -21.89 -7.41 -31.13
CA VAL A 343 -22.80 -6.37 -30.65
C VAL A 343 -22.10 -5.02 -30.75
N VAL A 344 -22.78 -4.03 -31.31
CA VAL A 344 -22.20 -2.73 -31.65
C VAL A 344 -23.17 -1.64 -31.22
N ARG A 345 -22.69 -0.62 -30.52
CA ARG A 345 -23.49 0.58 -30.28
C ARG A 345 -23.61 1.36 -31.59
N CYS A 346 -24.83 1.69 -32.01
CA CYS A 346 -25.02 2.40 -33.26
C CYS A 346 -24.26 3.74 -33.23
N PRO A 347 -23.41 4.04 -34.23
CA PRO A 347 -22.63 5.28 -34.26
C PRO A 347 -23.46 6.50 -34.70
N VAL A 348 -24.65 6.27 -35.27
CA VAL A 348 -25.54 7.31 -35.79
C VAL A 348 -26.69 7.58 -34.81
N ASP A 349 -27.25 6.53 -34.22
CA ASP A 349 -28.37 6.61 -33.29
C ASP A 349 -27.93 6.23 -31.88
N GLU A 350 -28.12 7.15 -30.93
CA GLU A 350 -27.74 6.95 -29.54
C GLU A 350 -28.67 6.01 -28.78
N THR A 351 -29.82 5.62 -29.35
CA THR A 351 -30.76 4.67 -28.73
C THR A 351 -30.61 3.23 -29.23
N GLN A 352 -29.84 3.02 -30.29
CA GLN A 352 -29.82 1.73 -30.97
C GLN A 352 -28.52 0.94 -30.73
N LEU A 353 -28.69 -0.38 -30.62
CA LEU A 353 -27.64 -1.39 -30.67
C LEU A 353 -27.84 -2.23 -31.93
N ILE A 354 -26.74 -2.58 -32.59
CA ILE A 354 -26.73 -3.40 -33.79
C ILE A 354 -26.05 -4.73 -33.43
N VAL A 355 -26.75 -5.83 -33.67
CA VAL A 355 -26.26 -7.19 -33.47
C VAL A 355 -26.02 -7.81 -34.84
N VAL A 356 -24.79 -8.28 -35.08
CA VAL A 356 -24.45 -9.10 -36.23
C VAL A 356 -24.26 -10.52 -35.74
N TRP A 357 -24.94 -11.49 -36.36
CA TRP A 357 -24.97 -12.85 -35.84
C TRP A 357 -25.06 -13.89 -36.95
N ASP A 358 -24.45 -15.06 -36.76
CA ASP A 358 -24.44 -16.12 -37.77
C ASP A 358 -25.74 -16.92 -37.87
N GLY A 359 -26.62 -16.87 -36.85
CA GLY A 359 -27.88 -17.62 -36.80
C GLY A 359 -27.72 -19.15 -36.80
N ALA A 360 -26.58 -19.66 -36.33
CA ALA A 360 -26.31 -21.11 -36.36
C ALA A 360 -27.00 -21.88 -35.23
N GLN A 361 -27.23 -21.24 -34.08
CA GLN A 361 -27.74 -21.90 -32.87
C GLN A 361 -29.27 -21.79 -32.72
N ALA A 362 -29.83 -20.62 -33.05
CA ALA A 362 -31.26 -20.33 -32.98
C ALA A 362 -31.60 -19.22 -34.00
N PRO A 363 -32.85 -18.73 -34.08
CA PRO A 363 -33.20 -17.42 -34.64
C PRO A 363 -32.94 -16.28 -33.64
N VAL A 364 -32.57 -15.09 -34.11
CA VAL A 364 -31.99 -14.03 -33.23
C VAL A 364 -33.09 -13.46 -32.36
N GLN A 365 -34.30 -13.47 -32.89
CA GLN A 365 -35.52 -13.12 -32.22
C GLN A 365 -35.71 -13.94 -30.94
N THR A 366 -35.48 -15.25 -30.97
CA THR A 366 -35.62 -16.12 -29.78
C THR A 366 -34.58 -15.82 -28.72
N VAL A 367 -33.38 -15.39 -29.13
CA VAL A 367 -32.29 -15.07 -28.19
C VAL A 367 -32.46 -13.67 -27.58
N LEU A 368 -33.02 -12.73 -28.35
CA LEU A 368 -33.26 -11.35 -27.91
C LEU A 368 -34.64 -11.14 -27.26
N GLU A 369 -35.54 -12.13 -27.31
CA GLU A 369 -36.86 -12.07 -26.68
C GLU A 369 -36.80 -11.74 -25.18
N PRO A 370 -35.91 -12.37 -24.37
CA PRO A 370 -35.76 -11.99 -22.97
C PRO A 370 -35.31 -10.53 -22.76
N VAL A 371 -34.48 -10.00 -23.67
CA VAL A 371 -33.97 -8.61 -23.61
C VAL A 371 -35.08 -7.61 -23.98
N ALA A 372 -35.94 -7.98 -24.92
CA ALA A 372 -37.12 -7.19 -25.28
C ALA A 372 -38.19 -7.24 -24.17
N GLU A 373 -38.36 -8.37 -23.48
CA GLU A 373 -39.34 -8.51 -22.40
C GLU A 373 -38.92 -7.82 -21.09
N ALA A 374 -37.63 -7.49 -20.94
CA ALA A 374 -37.11 -6.79 -19.77
C ALA A 374 -37.72 -5.40 -19.57
N ASP A 375 -38.08 -4.71 -20.66
CA ASP A 375 -38.76 -3.42 -20.62
C ASP A 375 -39.74 -3.27 -21.81
N PRO A 376 -41.03 -2.93 -21.58
CA PRO A 376 -42.04 -2.84 -22.64
C PRO A 376 -41.79 -1.74 -23.68
N ASP A 377 -40.93 -0.75 -23.38
CA ASP A 377 -40.58 0.33 -24.30
C ASP A 377 -39.33 -0.01 -25.16
N ARG A 378 -38.70 -1.18 -24.98
CA ARG A 378 -37.65 -1.68 -25.87
C ARG A 378 -38.26 -2.25 -27.15
N ALA A 379 -37.57 -2.05 -28.28
CA ALA A 379 -37.98 -2.62 -29.56
C ALA A 379 -36.84 -3.42 -30.21
N VAL A 380 -37.18 -4.53 -30.89
CA VAL A 380 -36.21 -5.36 -31.62
C VAL A 380 -36.65 -5.56 -33.07
N GLY A 381 -35.82 -5.08 -34.00
CA GLY A 381 -35.97 -5.31 -35.44
C GLY A 381 -34.97 -6.36 -35.92
N VAL A 382 -35.39 -7.28 -36.78
CA VAL A 382 -34.53 -8.38 -37.26
C VAL A 382 -34.54 -8.45 -38.78
N SER A 383 -33.36 -8.59 -39.39
CA SER A 383 -33.21 -8.80 -40.81
C SER A 383 -33.37 -10.28 -41.21
N GLY A 384 -33.68 -10.49 -42.49
CA GLY A 384 -33.49 -11.81 -43.11
C GLY A 384 -32.03 -12.25 -43.03
N ARG A 385 -31.82 -13.56 -43.16
CA ARG A 385 -30.48 -14.17 -43.20
C ARG A 385 -29.92 -14.07 -44.61
N GLY A 386 -28.70 -13.56 -44.74
CA GLY A 386 -28.09 -13.31 -46.04
C GLY A 386 -26.57 -13.36 -46.02
N PRO A 387 -25.92 -13.46 -47.20
CA PRO A 387 -24.48 -13.41 -47.28
C PRO A 387 -23.94 -12.10 -46.70
N LEU A 388 -22.82 -12.17 -45.98
CA LEU A 388 -22.20 -11.01 -45.33
C LEU A 388 -21.87 -9.88 -46.32
N GLU A 389 -21.52 -10.24 -47.56
CA GLU A 389 -21.27 -9.31 -48.68
C GLU A 389 -22.50 -8.54 -49.17
N HIS A 390 -23.72 -9.06 -48.93
CA HIS A 390 -24.96 -8.36 -49.25
C HIS A 390 -25.40 -7.42 -48.13
N ALA A 391 -24.98 -7.70 -46.90
CA ALA A 391 -25.23 -6.82 -45.77
C ALA A 391 -24.46 -5.50 -45.85
N ALA A 392 -23.29 -5.52 -46.50
CA ALA A 392 -22.47 -4.36 -46.80
C ALA A 392 -23.06 -3.37 -47.83
N ARG A 393 -24.24 -3.66 -48.39
CA ARG A 393 -24.90 -2.84 -49.43
C ARG A 393 -26.22 -2.22 -48.97
N LEU A 394 -26.57 -2.40 -47.71
CA LEU A 394 -27.64 -1.69 -47.02
C LEU A 394 -27.08 -0.40 -46.42
#